data_AF-A0A318IYZ4-F1
#
_entry.id   AF-A0A318IYZ4-F1
#
_cell.length_a   1.000
_cell.length_b   1.000
_cell.length_c   1.000
_cell.angle_alpha   90.00
_cell.angle_beta   90.00
_cell.angle_gamma   90.00
#
_symmetry.space_group_name_H-M   'P 1'
#
loop_
_entity.id
_entity.type
_entity.pdbx_description
1 polymer ?
#
loop_
_entity_poly.entity_id
_entity_poly.type
_entity_poly.pdbx_seq_one_letter_code
_entity_poly.pdbx_strand_id
1 'polypeptide(L)' 'MKITLLKILFGILAFIIAAIFSAMIITFLLSKITPNEIILNVIQLFLAIIITVVIYRYMVRYILQLNK' A
#
# COMPACT_ATOMS: atom_id res chain seq x y z
N MET A 1 -1.38 25.42 -3.00
CA MET A 1 -0.74 24.54 -4.00
C MET A 1 0.33 23.58 -3.45
N LYS A 2 1.07 23.91 -2.37
CA LYS A 2 2.12 23.03 -1.80
C LYS A 2 1.62 21.73 -1.14
N ILE A 3 0.48 21.79 -0.43
CA ILE A 3 -0.04 20.64 0.35
C ILE A 3 -0.60 19.53 -0.55
N THR A 4 -1.23 19.89 -1.68
CA THR A 4 -1.80 18.92 -2.63
C THR A 4 -0.73 18.06 -3.28
N LEU A 5 0.38 18.67 -3.69
CA LEU A 5 1.51 17.97 -4.30
C LEU A 5 2.17 17.02 -3.28
N LEU A 6 2.30 17.47 -2.02
CA LEU A 6 2.84 16.65 -0.94
C LEU A 6 1.97 15.42 -0.67
N LYS A 7 0.64 15.58 -0.66
CA LYS A 7 -0.30 14.44 -0.52
C LYS A 7 -0.14 13.41 -1.64
N ILE A 8 0.00 13.85 -2.88
CA ILE A 8 0.20 12.95 -4.03
C ILE A 8 1.50 12.17 -3.88
N LEU A 9 2.60 12.85 -3.54
CA LEU A 9 3.90 12.21 -3.31
C LEU A 9 3.86 11.18 -2.17
N PHE A 10 3.19 11.52 -1.06
CA PHE A 10 3.00 10.57 0.04
C PHE A 10 2.11 9.39 -0.35
N GLY A 11 1.10 9.59 -1.19
CA GLY A 11 0.28 8.51 -1.73
C GLY A 11 1.09 7.53 -2.58
N ILE A 12 1.98 8.03 -3.44
CA ILE A 12 2.87 7.20 -4.26
C ILE A 12 3.86 6.43 -3.37
N LEU A 13 4.47 7.09 -2.38
CA LEU A 13 5.36 6.43 -1.41
C LEU A 13 4.64 5.34 -0.62
N ALA A 14 3.44 5.61 -0.14
CA ALA A 14 2.62 4.63 0.57
C ALA A 14 2.28 3.42 -0.32
N PHE A 15 2.01 3.66 -1.61
CA PHE A 15 1.73 2.59 -2.56
C PHE A 15 2.95 1.70 -2.80
N ILE A 16 4.14 2.29 -2.98
CA ILE A 16 5.38 1.55 -3.16
C ILE A 16 5.66 0.67 -1.93
N ILE A 17 5.54 1.24 -0.73
CA ILE A 17 5.76 0.49 0.53
C ILE A 17 4.75 -0.65 0.66
N ALA A 18 3.47 -0.39 0.38
CA ALA A 18 2.41 -1.38 0.43
C ALA A 18 2.62 -2.51 -0.58
N ALA A 19 3.05 -2.20 -1.80
CA ALA A 19 3.35 -3.18 -2.83
C ALA A 19 4.51 -4.11 -2.42
N ILE A 20 5.59 -3.55 -1.86
CA ILE A 20 6.73 -4.32 -1.35
C ILE A 20 6.29 -5.23 -0.20
N PHE A 21 5.57 -4.68 0.79
CA PHE A 21 5.08 -5.46 1.93
C PHE A 21 4.14 -6.57 1.52
N SER A 22 3.19 -6.28 0.62
CA SER A 22 2.24 -7.26 0.10
C SER A 22 2.97 -8.36 -0.67
N ALA A 23 3.97 -8.02 -1.48
CA ALA A 23 4.78 -9.00 -2.19
C ALA A 23 5.52 -9.94 -1.22
N MET A 24 6.16 -9.40 -0.19
CA MET A 24 6.89 -10.21 0.80
C MET A 24 5.96 -11.13 1.58
N ILE A 25 4.84 -10.61 2.08
CA ILE A 25 3.86 -11.38 2.89
C ILE A 25 3.24 -12.50 2.06
N ILE A 26 2.83 -12.22 0.83
CA ILE A 26 2.09 -13.18 -0.01
C ILE A 26 3.03 -14.21 -0.62
N THR A 27 4.22 -13.80 -1.06
CA THR A 27 5.25 -14.75 -1.51
C THR A 27 5.64 -15.71 -0.38
N PHE A 28 5.61 -15.28 0.88
CA PHE A 28 5.93 -16.14 2.02
C PHE A 28 4.77 -17.04 2.46
N LEU A 29 3.54 -16.51 2.51
CA LEU A 29 2.37 -17.22 3.05
C LEU A 29 1.55 -17.96 1.99
N LEU A 30 1.22 -17.30 0.88
CA LEU A 30 0.27 -17.83 -0.09
C LEU A 30 0.91 -18.71 -1.16
N SER A 31 2.21 -18.56 -1.45
CA SER A 31 2.92 -19.45 -2.38
C SER A 31 2.88 -20.93 -1.96
N LYS A 32 2.70 -21.17 -0.65
CA LYS A 32 2.56 -22.52 -0.06
C LYS A 32 1.13 -23.07 -0.13
N ILE A 33 0.14 -22.22 -0.39
CA ILE A 33 -1.29 -22.57 -0.31
C ILE A 33 -1.90 -22.64 -1.71
N THR A 34 -1.51 -21.72 -2.60
CA THR A 34 -2.08 -21.61 -3.95
C THR A 34 -0.96 -21.69 -4.99
N PRO A 35 -0.83 -22.79 -5.74
CA PRO A 35 0.21 -22.92 -6.77
C PRO A 35 -0.10 -22.12 -8.04
N ASN A 36 -1.31 -21.53 -8.14
CA ASN A 36 -1.71 -20.74 -9.30
C ASN A 36 -1.20 -19.29 -9.18
N GLU A 37 -0.17 -18.96 -9.96
CA GLU A 37 0.48 -17.65 -9.98
C GLU A 37 -0.47 -16.49 -10.34
N ILE A 38 -1.49 -16.73 -11.18
CA ILE A 38 -2.46 -15.70 -11.56
C ILE A 38 -3.29 -15.30 -10.33
N ILE A 39 -3.78 -16.28 -9.58
CA ILE A 39 -4.57 -16.04 -8.37
C ILE A 39 -3.70 -15.35 -7.31
N LEU A 40 -2.45 -15.78 -7.16
CA LEU A 40 -1.49 -15.17 -6.25
C LEU A 40 -1.28 -13.67 -6.56
N ASN A 41 -1.06 -13.34 -7.84
CA ASN A 41 -0.85 -11.96 -8.31
C ASN A 41 -2.08 -11.09 -8.10
N VAL A 42 -3.28 -11.61 -8.35
CA VAL A 42 -4.53 -10.86 -8.12
C VAL A 42 -4.71 -10.57 -6.62
N ILE A 43 -4.54 -11.57 -5.77
CA ILE A 43 -4.63 -11.39 -4.30
C ILE A 43 -3.59 -10.37 -3.82
N GLN A 44 -2.38 -10.41 -4.40
CA GLN A 44 -1.32 -9.45 -4.10
C GLN A 44 -1.64 -8.03 -4.51
N LEU A 45 -2.26 -7.84 -5.67
CA LEU A 45 -2.71 -6.53 -6.09
C LEU A 45 -3.78 -5.98 -5.13
N PHE A 46 -4.77 -6.80 -4.76
CA PHE A 46 -5.83 -6.38 -3.83
C PHE A 46 -5.29 -6.00 -2.44
N LEU A 47 -4.40 -6.82 -1.88
CA LEU A 47 -3.76 -6.52 -0.59
C LEU A 47 -2.91 -5.26 -0.64
N ALA A 48 -2.12 -5.07 -1.70
CA ALA A 48 -1.34 -3.85 -1.89
C ALA A 48 -2.23 -2.60 -1.94
N ILE A 49 -3.37 -2.65 -2.64
CA ILE A 49 -4.33 -1.53 -2.70
C ILE A 49 -4.90 -1.25 -1.31
N ILE A 50 -5.35 -2.26 -0.57
CA ILE A 50 -5.92 -2.09 0.78
C ILE A 50 -4.91 -1.45 1.72
N ILE A 51 -3.69 -1.99 1.78
CA ILE A 51 -2.61 -1.47 2.63
C ILE A 51 -2.27 -0.02 2.24
N THR A 52 -2.19 0.27 0.94
CA THR A 52 -1.96 1.64 0.43
C THR A 52 -3.00 2.61 0.96
N VAL A 53 -4.28 2.28 0.82
CA VAL A 53 -5.39 3.14 1.26
C VAL A 53 -5.31 3.39 2.76
N VAL A 54 -5.00 2.36 3.54
CA VAL A 54 -4.83 2.46 5.00
C VAL A 54 -3.66 3.38 5.35
N ILE A 55 -2.47 3.14 4.80
CA ILE A 55 -1.27 3.97 5.04
C ILE A 55 -1.54 5.41 4.63
N TYR A 56 -2.10 5.64 3.44
CA TYR A 56 -2.43 6.97 2.95
C TYR A 56 -3.39 7.70 3.89
N ARG A 57 -4.42 7.02 4.40
CA ARG A 57 -5.38 7.62 5.36
C ARG A 57 -4.69 8.01 6.66
N TYR A 58 -3.78 7.18 7.19
CA TYR A 58 -3.00 7.51 8.38
C TYR A 58 -2.04 8.68 8.13
N MET A 59 -1.31 8.68 7.01
CA MET A 59 -0.39 9.77 6.67
C MET A 59 -1.11 11.09 6.45
N VAL A 60 -2.25 11.10 5.76
CA VAL A 60 -3.03 12.33 5.57
C VAL A 60 -3.55 12.87 6.91
N ARG A 61 -4.03 12.00 7.81
CA ARG A 61 -4.42 12.41 9.17
C ARG A 61 -3.25 13.04 9.93
N TYR A 62 -2.07 12.42 9.87
CA TYR A 62 -0.87 12.91 10.54
C TYR A 62 -0.41 14.28 9.99
N ILE A 63 -0.37 14.44 8.66
CA ILE A 63 -0.02 15.71 8.02
C ILE A 63 -1.01 16.81 8.39
N LEU A 64 -2.31 16.50 8.47
CA LEU A 64 -3.33 17.46 8.89
C LEU A 64 -3.23 17.84 10.37
N GLN A 65 -2.75 16.95 11.23
CA GLN A 65 -2.49 17.24 12.65
C GLN A 65 -1.25 18.10 12.84
N LEU A 66 -0.18 17.88 12.06
CA LEU A 66 1.05 18.68 12.10
C LEU A 66 0.91 20.12 11.58
N ASN A 67 -0.13 20.38 10.79
CA ASN A 67 -0.39 21.69 10.18
C ASN A 67 -1.44 22.52 10.95
N LYS A 68 -1.79 22.11 12.17
CA LYS A 68 -2.55 22.89 13.15
C LYS A 68 -1.59 23.57 14.11
#